data_AF-A0A7X7HZW2-F1
#
_entry.id   AF-A0A7X7HZW2-F1
#
_cell.length_a   1.000
_cell.length_b   1.000
_cell.length_c   1.000
_cell.angle_alpha   90.00
_cell.angle_beta   90.00
_cell.angle_gamma   90.00
#
_symmetry.space_group_name_H-M   'P 1'
#
loop_
_entity.id
_entity.type
_entity.pdbx_description
1 polymer ?
#
loop_
_entity_poly.entity_id
_entity_poly.type
_entity_poly.pdbx_seq_one_letter_code
_entity_poly.pdbx_strand_id
1 'polypeptide(L)'
;MATIELIRTAEIEDIAMILDIYSYYVNNTTITFEIIPPAVEEMNRRVMETVKNSDWIVYEYNKAIVGYAYYSKFRERKAYDYSCETTIYVHKDFTGKGIGSALYGQLISNLKKTSKAVATYPFSRCIYFETSQGLH
;
A
#
# COMPACT_ATOMS: atom_id res chain seq x y z
N MET A 1 -8.33 15.58 23.73
CA MET A 1 -6.95 15.16 23.38
C MET A 1 -6.85 15.19 21.87
N ALA A 2 -5.82 15.84 21.31
CA ALA A 2 -5.65 15.89 19.85
C ALA A 2 -5.30 14.48 19.35
N THR A 3 -6.11 13.94 18.43
CA THR A 3 -5.76 12.74 17.67
C THR A 3 -4.64 13.10 16.70
N ILE A 4 -3.56 12.32 16.71
CA ILE A 4 -2.45 12.51 15.78
C ILE A 4 -2.65 11.55 14.61
N GLU A 5 -2.86 12.13 13.43
CA GLU A 5 -3.02 11.42 12.17
C GLU A 5 -1.92 11.88 11.21
N LEU A 6 -1.15 10.94 10.68
CA LEU A 6 -0.03 11.27 9.81
C LEU A 6 0.12 10.21 8.72
N ILE A 7 0.35 10.66 7.48
CA ILE A 7 0.82 9.80 6.39
C ILE A 7 2.32 10.03 6.24
N ARG A 8 3.11 8.96 6.36
CA ARG A 8 4.56 9.00 6.24
C ARG A 8 5.10 7.76 5.54
N THR A 9 6.38 7.78 5.17
CA THR A 9 7.07 6.59 4.66
C THR A 9 7.17 5.54 5.76
N ALA A 10 7.01 4.27 5.41
CA ALA A 10 7.18 3.15 6.33
C ALA A 10 8.62 3.05 6.84
N GLU A 11 8.77 2.80 8.13
CA GLU A 11 10.05 2.50 8.78
C GLU A 11 10.10 1.02 9.20
N ILE A 12 11.27 0.54 9.61
CA ILE A 12 11.47 -0.88 9.95
C ILE A 12 10.61 -1.27 11.16
N GLU A 13 10.42 -0.32 12.07
CA GLU A 13 9.63 -0.43 13.28
C GLU A 13 8.14 -0.68 12.98
N ASP A 14 7.65 -0.26 11.80
CA ASP A 14 6.26 -0.40 11.39
C ASP A 14 5.93 -1.81 10.87
N ILE A 15 6.95 -2.60 10.50
CA ILE A 15 6.77 -3.88 9.79
C ILE A 15 5.90 -4.85 10.58
N ALA A 16 6.04 -4.88 11.91
CA ALA A 16 5.22 -5.73 12.77
C ALA A 16 3.72 -5.36 12.68
N MET A 17 3.40 -4.07 12.65
CA MET A 17 2.01 -3.60 12.55
C MET A 17 1.45 -3.77 11.13
N ILE A 18 2.28 -3.56 10.12
CA ILE A 18 1.94 -3.83 8.72
C ILE A 18 1.62 -5.32 8.53
N LEU A 19 2.44 -6.21 9.11
CA LEU A 19 2.21 -7.64 9.06
C LEU A 19 0.93 -8.05 9.77
N ASP A 20 0.59 -7.42 10.89
CA ASP A 20 -0.68 -7.69 11.60
C ASP A 20 -1.90 -7.36 10.72
N ILE A 21 -1.87 -6.21 10.05
CA ILE A 21 -2.89 -5.83 9.06
C ILE A 21 -2.94 -6.87 7.95
N TYR A 22 -1.81 -7.23 7.34
CA TYR A 22 -1.76 -8.18 6.23
C TYR A 22 -2.23 -9.58 6.63
N SER A 23 -1.80 -10.07 7.81
CA SER A 23 -2.15 -11.38 8.34
C SER A 23 -3.65 -11.52 8.59
N TYR A 24 -4.32 -10.43 8.98
CA TYR A 24 -5.78 -10.44 9.07
C TYR A 24 -6.41 -10.74 7.70
N TYR A 25 -5.97 -10.08 6.64
CA TYR A 25 -6.50 -10.30 5.29
C TYR A 25 -6.16 -11.68 4.72
N VAL A 26 -4.96 -12.21 4.98
CA VAL A 26 -4.58 -13.59 4.60
C VAL A 26 -5.47 -14.63 5.27
N ASN A 27 -5.70 -14.48 6.58
CA ASN A 27 -6.44 -15.49 7.35
C ASN A 27 -7.97 -15.38 7.21
N ASN A 28 -8.49 -14.18 6.94
CA ASN A 28 -9.94 -13.91 7.01
C ASN A 28 -10.57 -13.55 5.66
N THR A 29 -9.79 -13.40 4.60
CA THR A 29 -10.31 -13.01 3.28
C THR A 29 -9.68 -13.82 2.15
N THR A 30 -10.39 -13.96 1.03
CA THR A 30 -9.86 -14.59 -0.20
C THR A 30 -9.19 -13.58 -1.14
N ILE A 31 -8.82 -12.41 -0.61
CA ILE A 31 -8.40 -11.26 -1.43
C ILE A 31 -6.93 -11.37 -1.81
N THR A 32 -6.13 -12.03 -0.98
CA THR A 32 -4.74 -12.37 -1.27
C THR A 32 -4.68 -13.83 -1.74
N PHE A 33 -3.84 -14.09 -2.74
CA PHE A 33 -3.56 -15.45 -3.21
C PHE A 33 -2.64 -16.23 -2.26
N GLU A 34 -2.18 -15.62 -1.16
CA GLU A 34 -1.36 -16.27 -0.14
C GLU A 34 -2.25 -17.00 0.86
N ILE A 35 -1.93 -18.27 1.12
CA ILE A 35 -2.67 -19.16 2.04
C ILE A 35 -2.02 -19.14 3.44
N ILE A 36 -0.78 -18.65 3.55
CA ILE A 36 0.01 -18.62 4.79
C ILE A 36 0.61 -17.21 4.92
N PRO A 37 0.40 -16.50 6.04
CA PRO A 37 1.02 -15.21 6.25
C PRO A 37 2.55 -15.32 6.20
N PRO A 38 3.25 -14.40 5.52
CA PRO A 38 4.70 -14.40 5.47
C PRO A 38 5.27 -14.19 6.88
N ALA A 39 6.45 -14.77 7.14
CA ALA A 39 7.20 -14.45 8.34
C ALA A 39 7.60 -12.96 8.35
N VAL A 40 7.87 -12.41 9.54
CA VAL A 40 8.27 -11.00 9.71
C VAL A 40 9.50 -10.67 8.86
N GLU A 41 10.44 -11.59 8.76
CA GLU A 41 11.68 -11.47 7.99
C GLU A 41 11.41 -11.37 6.49
N GLU A 42 10.43 -12.13 5.98
CA GLU A 42 10.02 -12.10 4.58
C GLU A 42 9.24 -10.82 4.27
N MET A 43 8.37 -10.38 5.18
CA MET A 43 7.68 -9.09 5.02
C MET A 43 8.67 -7.93 5.04
N ASN A 44 9.68 -7.97 5.92
CA ASN A 44 10.77 -6.99 5.93
C ASN A 44 11.53 -6.97 4.61
N ARG A 45 11.91 -8.14 4.08
CA ARG A 45 12.56 -8.25 2.77
C ARG A 45 11.72 -7.60 1.66
N ARG A 46 10.42 -7.88 1.63
CA ARG A 46 9.48 -7.32 0.64
C ARG A 46 9.37 -5.80 0.76
N VAL A 47 9.21 -5.27 1.96
CA VAL A 47 9.17 -3.83 2.21
C VAL A 47 10.48 -3.19 1.74
N MET A 48 11.63 -3.74 2.14
CA MET A 48 12.94 -3.21 1.76
C MET A 48 13.23 -3.29 0.27
N GLU A 49 12.77 -4.32 -0.44
CA GLU A 49 12.90 -4.43 -1.90
C GLU A 49 11.98 -3.46 -2.64
N THR A 50 10.77 -3.26 -2.15
CA THR A 50 9.79 -2.34 -2.71
C THR A 50 10.20 -0.88 -2.48
N VAL A 51 10.71 -0.52 -1.30
CA VAL A 51 11.20 0.83 -0.96
C VAL A 51 12.38 1.26 -1.84
N LYS A 52 13.20 0.32 -2.34
CA LYS A 52 14.28 0.64 -3.30
C LYS A 52 13.77 1.24 -4.61
N ASN A 53 12.55 0.90 -5.01
CA ASN A 53 12.01 1.20 -6.35
C ASN A 53 10.71 2.02 -6.33
N SER A 54 10.08 2.13 -5.16
CA SER A 54 8.76 2.73 -4.96
C SER A 54 8.58 3.29 -3.55
N ASP A 55 7.56 4.12 -3.38
CA ASP A 55 7.18 4.61 -2.05
C ASP A 55 6.27 3.61 -1.35
N TRP A 56 6.68 3.20 -0.15
CA TRP A 56 5.82 2.51 0.80
C TRP A 56 5.39 3.51 1.87
N ILE A 57 4.10 3.83 1.92
CA ILE A 57 3.53 4.79 2.86
C ILE A 57 2.62 4.11 3.86
N VAL A 58 2.57 4.64 5.07
CA VAL A 58 1.73 4.18 6.18
C VAL A 58 0.84 5.32 6.66
N TYR A 59 -0.34 4.96 7.16
CA TYR A 59 -1.23 5.85 7.87
C TYR A 59 -1.11 5.55 9.37
N GLU A 60 -0.53 6.49 10.09
CA GLU A 60 -0.38 6.44 11.54
C GLU A 60 -1.56 7.15 12.21
N TYR A 61 -2.20 6.44 13.16
CA TYR A 61 -3.25 6.95 14.02
C TYR A 61 -2.87 6.69 15.48
N ASN A 62 -2.61 7.74 16.25
CA ASN A 62 -2.22 7.63 17.67
C ASN A 62 -1.06 6.65 17.91
N LYS A 63 0.01 6.71 17.10
CA LYS A 63 1.20 5.82 17.14
C LYS A 63 0.95 4.37 16.70
N ALA A 64 -0.24 4.05 16.20
CA ALA A 64 -0.53 2.76 15.58
C ALA A 64 -0.62 2.92 14.07
N ILE A 65 -0.03 1.98 13.32
CA ILE A 65 -0.26 1.91 11.88
C ILE A 65 -1.62 1.26 11.65
N VAL A 66 -2.52 2.01 11.01
CA VAL A 66 -3.90 1.59 10.74
C VAL A 66 -4.18 1.41 9.25
N GLY A 67 -3.15 1.57 8.42
CA GLY A 67 -3.21 1.28 7.00
C GLY A 67 -1.87 1.51 6.33
N TYR A 68 -1.67 0.90 5.18
CA TYR A 68 -0.48 1.12 4.37
C TYR A 68 -0.81 1.00 2.88
N ALA A 69 0.02 1.64 2.07
CA ALA A 69 -0.10 1.61 0.63
C ALA A 69 1.28 1.64 -0.02
N TYR A 70 1.41 0.94 -1.15
CA TYR A 70 2.60 0.99 -1.99
C TYR A 70 2.23 0.77 -3.45
N TYR A 71 3.16 1.08 -4.35
CA TYR A 71 3.03 0.72 -5.76
C TYR A 71 4.16 -0.20 -6.19
N SER A 72 3.88 -1.13 -7.09
CA SER A 72 4.87 -2.02 -7.68
C SER A 72 4.83 -1.91 -9.21
N LYS A 73 5.88 -2.40 -9.87
CA LYS A 73 5.91 -2.48 -11.33
C LYS A 73 4.90 -3.54 -11.76
N PHE A 74 4.00 -3.19 -12.69
CA PHE A 74 2.94 -4.11 -13.12
C PHE A 74 3.51 -5.37 -13.80
N ARG A 75 4.50 -5.21 -14.70
CA ARG A 75 5.18 -6.33 -15.38
C ARG A 75 6.62 -5.98 -15.77
N GLU A 76 7.47 -6.99 -15.92
CA GLU A 76 8.90 -6.79 -16.24
C GLU A 76 9.15 -6.25 -17.65
N ARG A 77 8.31 -6.61 -18.63
CA ARG A 77 8.50 -6.22 -20.04
C ARG A 77 8.51 -4.70 -20.18
N LYS A 78 9.46 -4.17 -20.95
CA LYS A 78 9.67 -2.71 -21.18
C LYS A 78 8.42 -1.94 -21.61
N ALA A 79 7.49 -2.60 -22.32
CA ALA A 79 6.22 -1.98 -22.72
C ALA A 79 5.35 -1.52 -21.51
N TYR A 80 5.59 -2.05 -20.31
CA TYR A 80 4.87 -1.71 -19.08
C TYR A 80 5.69 -0.81 -18.13
N ASP A 81 6.79 -0.20 -18.58
CA ASP A 81 7.61 0.69 -17.74
C ASP A 81 6.82 1.91 -17.24
N TYR A 82 5.68 2.22 -17.88
CA TYR A 82 4.74 3.28 -17.49
C TYR A 82 3.48 2.74 -16.78
N SER A 83 3.42 1.45 -16.45
CA SER A 83 2.30 0.84 -15.75
C SER A 83 2.72 0.40 -14.35
N CYS A 84 2.03 0.97 -13.37
CA CYS A 84 2.11 0.58 -11.97
C CYS A 84 0.88 -0.21 -11.55
N GLU A 85 1.06 -0.98 -10.50
CA GLU A 85 -0.02 -1.54 -9.70
C GLU A 85 0.04 -0.91 -8.31
N THR A 86 -1.11 -0.60 -7.73
CA THR A 86 -1.20 -0.01 -6.38
C THR A 86 -1.91 -0.96 -5.46
N THR A 87 -1.32 -1.17 -4.28
CA THR A 87 -1.85 -2.03 -3.24
C THR A 87 -2.12 -1.20 -2.00
N ILE A 88 -3.31 -1.34 -1.41
CA ILE A 88 -3.72 -0.59 -0.22
C ILE A 88 -4.42 -1.55 0.73
N TYR A 89 -3.99 -1.55 1.98
CA TYR A 89 -4.61 -2.30 3.06
C TYR A 89 -4.92 -1.35 4.22
N VAL A 90 -6.10 -1.52 4.83
CA VAL A 90 -6.55 -0.73 5.99
C VAL A 90 -6.88 -1.69 7.11
N HIS A 91 -6.56 -1.33 8.35
CA HIS A 91 -6.93 -2.15 9.49
C HIS A 91 -8.46 -2.30 9.55
N LYS A 92 -8.96 -3.52 9.82
CA LYS A 92 -10.40 -3.86 9.76
C LYS A 92 -11.30 -2.88 10.55
N ASP A 93 -10.84 -2.46 11.73
CA ASP A 93 -11.56 -1.56 12.65
C ASP A 93 -11.52 -0.07 12.22
N PHE A 94 -10.81 0.21 11.13
CA PHE A 94 -10.60 1.54 10.57
C PHE A 94 -11.07 1.67 9.10
N THR A 95 -11.76 0.65 8.60
CA THR A 95 -12.49 0.70 7.32
C THR A 95 -13.65 1.70 7.38
N GLY A 96 -14.11 2.24 6.24
CA GLY A 96 -15.20 3.23 6.22
C GLY A 96 -14.85 4.65 6.68
N LYS A 97 -13.58 4.93 7.00
CA LYS A 97 -13.11 6.22 7.54
C LYS A 97 -12.34 7.09 6.54
N GLY A 98 -12.37 6.74 5.26
CA GLY A 98 -11.63 7.47 4.22
C GLY A 98 -10.10 7.30 4.23
N ILE A 99 -9.56 6.42 5.07
CA ILE A 99 -8.11 6.16 5.17
C ILE A 99 -7.54 5.61 3.85
N GLY A 100 -8.24 4.67 3.22
CA GLY A 100 -7.82 4.13 1.92
C GLY A 100 -7.76 5.22 0.84
N SER A 101 -8.73 6.12 0.82
CA SER A 101 -8.74 7.27 -0.10
C SER A 101 -7.62 8.25 0.18
N ALA A 102 -7.31 8.52 1.46
CA ALA A 102 -6.20 9.40 1.85
C ALA A 102 -4.84 8.82 1.43
N LEU A 103 -4.61 7.53 1.69
CA LEU A 103 -3.41 6.80 1.26
C LEU A 103 -3.28 6.80 -0.27
N TYR A 104 -4.37 6.49 -0.99
CA TYR A 104 -4.36 6.52 -2.46
C TYR A 104 -4.01 7.91 -3.00
N GLY A 105 -4.63 8.96 -2.44
CA GLY A 105 -4.38 10.35 -2.84
C GLY A 105 -2.91 10.75 -2.66
N GLN A 106 -2.31 10.38 -1.52
CA GLN A 106 -0.89 10.64 -1.26
C GLN A 106 0.01 9.86 -2.24
N LEU A 107 -0.31 8.59 -2.51
CA LEU A 107 0.48 7.75 -3.41
C LEU A 107 0.47 8.26 -4.85
N ILE A 108 -0.68 8.73 -5.35
CA ILE A 108 -0.77 9.39 -6.66
C ILE A 108 -0.03 10.73 -6.68
N SER A 109 -0.09 11.50 -5.59
CA SER A 109 0.67 12.76 -5.46
C SER A 109 2.18 12.50 -5.54
N ASN A 110 2.67 11.46 -4.87
CA ASN A 110 4.07 11.05 -4.94
C ASN A 110 4.46 10.60 -6.36
N LEU A 111 3.67 9.71 -6.98
CA LEU A 111 3.93 9.24 -8.35
C LEU A 111 4.01 10.37 -9.37
N LYS A 112 3.15 11.40 -9.25
CA LYS A 112 3.19 12.59 -10.12
C LYS A 112 4.49 13.39 -9.98
N LYS A 113 5.11 13.40 -8.79
CA LYS A 113 6.37 14.12 -8.55
C LYS A 113 7.59 13.39 -9.12
N THR A 114 7.55 12.06 -9.18
CA THR A 114 8.71 11.24 -9.58
C THR A 114 8.86 11.10 -11.10
N SER A 115 8.05 11.80 -11.91
CA SER A 115 8.09 11.79 -13.39
C SER A 115 7.96 10.39 -14.04
N LYS A 116 7.65 9.35 -13.27
CA LYS A 116 7.15 8.07 -13.78
C LYS A 116 5.69 8.30 -14.16
N ALA A 117 5.38 8.16 -15.44
CA ALA A 117 4.12 8.67 -16.00
C ALA A 117 2.88 8.09 -15.30
N VAL A 118 2.28 8.85 -14.39
CA VAL A 118 0.81 8.90 -14.29
C VAL A 118 0.36 9.84 -15.42
N ALA A 119 0.56 9.35 -16.63
CA ALA A 119 -0.04 9.94 -17.81
C ALA A 119 -1.54 9.64 -17.69
N THR A 120 -2.31 10.66 -17.30
CA THR A 120 -3.74 10.72 -17.62
C THR A 120 -3.84 10.87 -19.15
N TYR A 121 -3.56 9.79 -19.87
CA TYR A 121 -3.91 9.58 -21.27
C TYR A 121 -4.80 8.34 -21.32
N PRO A 122 -5.83 8.32 -22.19
CA PRO A 122 -6.99 7.44 -22.08
C PRO A 122 -6.74 5.92 -22.20
N PHE A 123 -5.48 5.46 -22.22
CA PHE A 123 -5.13 4.05 -22.39
C PHE A 123 -4.00 3.52 -21.48
N SER A 124 -3.30 4.34 -20.68
CA SER A 124 -2.27 3.88 -19.73
C SER A 124 -2.87 3.72 -18.33
N ARG A 125 -3.49 2.57 -18.09
CA ARG A 125 -4.12 2.21 -16.83
C ARG A 125 -3.03 1.80 -15.83
N CYS A 126 -2.78 2.60 -14.79
CA CYS A 126 -2.26 2.03 -13.53
C CYS A 126 -3.41 1.12 -13.04
N ILE A 127 -3.21 -0.19 -13.14
CA ILE A 127 -4.30 -1.14 -12.90
C ILE A 127 -4.40 -1.31 -11.39
N TYR A 128 -5.51 -0.88 -10.81
CA TYR A 128 -5.89 -1.30 -9.47
C TYR A 128 -6.17 -2.80 -9.50
N PHE A 129 -5.42 -3.62 -8.76
CA PHE A 129 -5.69 -5.07 -8.72
C PHE A 129 -6.01 -5.64 -7.34
N GLU A 130 -5.74 -4.93 -6.24
CA GLU A 130 -6.18 -5.38 -4.92
C GLU A 130 -6.84 -4.25 -4.13
N THR A 131 -8.17 -4.21 -4.17
CA THR A 131 -8.99 -3.52 -3.17
C THR A 131 -9.41 -4.55 -2.14
N SER A 132 -8.62 -4.70 -1.09
CA SER A 132 -9.04 -5.40 0.12
C SER A 132 -9.95 -4.50 0.96
N GLN A 133 -11.19 -4.30 0.49
CA GLN A 133 -12.30 -3.73 1.27
C GLN A 133 -11.93 -2.48 2.09
N GLY A 134 -11.67 -1.34 1.44
CA GLY A 134 -11.35 -0.09 2.17
C GLY A 134 -11.54 1.22 1.43
N LEU A 135 -12.16 1.20 0.24
CA LEU A 135 -12.41 2.38 -0.59
C LEU A 135 -13.83 2.96 -0.45
N HIS A 136 -14.60 2.45 0.50
CA HIS A 136 -15.91 2.96 0.92
C HIS A 136 -15.89 3.22 2.42
#